data_AF-A0A441WN30-F1
#
_entry.id   AF-A0A441WN30-F1
#
_cell.length_a   1.000
_cell.length_b   1.000
_cell.length_c   1.000
_cell.angle_alpha   90.00
_cell.angle_beta   90.00
_cell.angle_gamma   90.00
#
_symmetry.space_group_name_H-M   'P 1'
#
loop_
_entity.id
_entity.type
_entity.pdbx_description
1 polymer ?
#
loop_
_entity_poly.entity_id
_entity_poly.type
_entity_poly.pdbx_seq_one_letter_code
_entity_poly.pdbx_strand_id
1 'polypeptide(L)'
;MFPLSSSPTRRDFLATSALATSAAFLTATVSASLLPLQAAAATDGNAIRSFHVDVPEEALVDLKRRILATRWPDKETVGDRTQGVQLAKLKPLVEYWGTGYDWRKVEAKLNALPQFITEIDGLDIQFAHIRSPHKDAMPMLMTHGWPGSIIELLKVIEPLTDPTAHGGKAEDAFH
;
A
#
# COMPACT_ATOMS: atom_id res chain seq x y z
N MET A 1 -23.16 37.53 34.62
CA MET A 1 -21.69 37.61 34.56
C MET A 1 -21.14 36.21 34.82
N PHE A 2 -20.82 35.48 33.76
CA PHE A 2 -20.14 34.18 33.76
C PHE A 2 -19.13 34.23 32.59
N PRO A 3 -17.86 33.82 32.76
CA PRO A 3 -16.90 33.88 31.67
C PRO A 3 -17.02 32.63 30.79
N LEU A 4 -17.02 32.83 29.47
CA LEU A 4 -16.82 31.76 28.49
C LEU A 4 -15.34 31.39 28.50
N SER A 5 -15.05 30.16 28.92
CA SER A 5 -13.73 29.54 28.79
C SER A 5 -13.51 29.14 27.33
N SER A 6 -12.60 29.82 26.63
CA SER A 6 -12.14 29.43 25.30
C SER A 6 -11.05 28.37 25.44
N SER A 7 -11.41 27.10 25.25
CA SER A 7 -10.43 26.02 25.15
C SER A 7 -9.61 26.18 23.86
N PRO A 8 -8.27 26.06 23.90
CA PRO A 8 -7.44 26.16 22.70
C PRO A 8 -7.75 25.01 21.74
N THR A 9 -7.78 25.31 20.44
CA THR A 9 -8.06 24.29 19.42
C THR A 9 -6.76 23.66 18.92
N ARG A 10 -6.85 22.41 18.43
CA ARG A 10 -5.69 21.62 17.93
C ARG A 10 -4.85 22.33 16.84
N ARG A 11 -5.37 23.40 16.24
CA ARG A 11 -4.72 24.22 15.21
C ARG A 11 -3.64 25.16 15.76
N ASP A 12 -3.69 25.50 17.04
CA ASP A 12 -2.74 26.45 17.66
C ASP A 12 -1.37 25.81 17.97
N PHE A 13 -1.27 24.47 17.93
CA PHE A 13 -0.07 23.74 18.37
C PHE A 13 0.99 23.53 17.28
N LEU A 14 0.66 23.71 15.99
CA LEU A 14 1.55 23.37 14.87
C LEU A 14 2.23 24.57 14.20
N ALA A 15 2.05 25.79 14.69
CA ALA A 15 2.52 27.02 14.03
C ALA A 15 3.93 27.51 14.46
N THR A 16 4.70 26.74 15.23
CA THR A 16 5.99 27.19 15.78
C THR A 16 7.12 26.21 15.50
N SER A 17 7.74 26.30 14.31
CA SER A 17 9.20 26.05 14.10
C SER A 17 9.61 26.18 12.62
N ALA A 18 9.99 27.38 12.21
CA ALA A 18 10.86 27.56 11.04
C ALA A 18 11.66 28.86 11.19
N LEU A 19 12.95 28.76 11.51
CA LEU A 19 13.91 29.84 11.30
C LEU A 19 15.22 29.26 10.75
N ALA A 20 15.53 29.71 9.54
CA ALA A 20 16.74 29.43 8.77
C ALA A 20 17.92 30.29 9.25
N THR A 21 19.15 29.79 9.08
CA THR A 21 20.36 30.63 8.94
C THR A 21 21.38 29.96 8.00
N SER A 22 22.13 30.80 7.30
CA SER A 22 22.87 30.54 6.06
C SER A 22 24.40 30.61 6.26
N ALA A 23 25.16 30.30 5.18
CA ALA A 23 26.57 30.65 4.86
C ALA A 23 27.68 29.63 5.26
N ALA A 24 28.80 29.42 4.57
CA ALA A 24 29.31 29.69 3.21
C ALA A 24 30.67 28.94 3.00
N PHE A 25 31.10 28.80 1.73
CA PHE A 25 32.47 28.60 1.17
C PHE A 25 33.32 27.35 1.47
N LEU A 26 33.70 26.62 0.40
CA LEU A 26 35.07 26.62 -0.17
C LEU A 26 35.15 25.73 -1.43
N THR A 27 35.65 26.30 -2.52
CA THR A 27 35.92 25.62 -3.81
C THR A 27 37.25 24.87 -3.75
N ALA A 28 37.22 23.55 -3.97
CA ALA A 28 38.41 22.75 -4.27
C ALA A 28 38.29 22.20 -5.70
N THR A 29 39.25 22.55 -6.55
CA THR A 29 39.35 22.07 -7.93
C THR A 29 39.93 20.66 -7.95
N VAL A 30 39.09 19.66 -8.25
CA VAL A 30 39.54 18.30 -8.57
C VAL A 30 39.49 18.15 -10.09
N SER A 31 40.66 17.89 -10.70
CA SER A 31 40.74 17.50 -12.11
C SER A 31 40.15 16.09 -12.26
N ALA A 32 39.01 15.98 -12.93
CA ALA A 32 38.40 14.70 -13.29
C ALA A 32 38.54 14.48 -14.79
N SER A 33 39.16 13.36 -15.13
CA SER A 33 39.40 12.86 -16.48
C SER A 33 38.10 12.80 -17.31
N LEU A 34 38.14 13.36 -18.52
CA LEU A 34 37.02 13.33 -19.47
C LEU A 34 36.93 11.96 -20.15
N LEU A 35 36.13 11.07 -19.59
CA LEU A 35 35.39 10.09 -20.39
C LEU A 35 34.01 10.69 -20.64
N PRO A 36 33.49 10.70 -21.89
CA PRO A 36 32.13 11.17 -22.12
C PRO A 36 31.17 10.16 -21.47
N LEU A 37 30.66 10.52 -20.30
CA LEU A 37 29.42 9.93 -19.80
C LEU A 37 28.36 10.36 -20.81
N GLN A 38 27.91 9.41 -21.62
CA GLN A 38 26.65 9.53 -22.33
C GLN A 38 25.62 9.91 -21.26
N ALA A 39 25.12 11.14 -21.29
CA ALA A 39 24.03 11.55 -20.42
C ALA A 39 22.82 10.71 -20.83
N ALA A 40 22.64 9.56 -20.16
CA ALA A 40 21.32 9.00 -20.02
C ALA A 40 20.48 10.12 -19.43
N ALA A 41 19.49 10.60 -20.18
CA ALA A 41 18.52 11.53 -19.67
C ALA A 41 18.04 10.97 -18.33
N ALA A 42 18.27 11.71 -17.25
CA ALA A 42 17.72 11.36 -15.94
C ALA A 42 16.21 11.30 -16.13
N THR A 43 15.65 10.09 -16.22
CA THR A 43 14.24 9.89 -15.93
C THR A 43 14.08 10.36 -14.50
N ASP A 44 13.31 11.44 -14.28
CA ASP A 44 13.02 11.95 -12.95
C ASP A 44 12.58 10.78 -12.06
N GLY A 45 13.48 10.30 -11.18
CA GLY A 45 13.22 9.15 -10.31
C GLY A 45 11.97 9.34 -9.44
N ASN A 46 11.54 10.59 -9.25
CA ASN A 46 10.39 10.92 -8.43
C ASN A 46 9.06 11.04 -9.21
N ALA A 47 9.01 10.59 -10.47
CA ALA A 47 7.77 10.61 -11.24
C ALA A 47 6.75 9.59 -10.71
N ILE A 48 5.54 10.08 -10.41
CA ILE A 48 4.40 9.20 -10.07
C ILE A 48 3.86 8.58 -11.36
N ARG A 49 3.94 7.25 -11.47
CA ARG A 49 3.53 6.48 -12.65
C ARG A 49 2.28 5.66 -12.33
N SER A 50 1.37 5.52 -13.29
CA SER A 50 0.25 4.59 -13.14
C SER A 50 0.75 3.14 -13.00
N PHE A 51 0.12 2.39 -12.12
CA PHE A 51 0.41 0.99 -11.87
C PHE A 51 -0.83 0.13 -12.14
N HIS A 52 -0.61 -1.03 -12.75
CA HIS A 52 -1.65 -2.01 -13.03
C HIS A 52 -1.13 -3.38 -12.64
N VAL A 53 -1.90 -4.13 -11.85
CA VAL A 53 -1.58 -5.51 -11.49
C VAL A 53 -1.83 -6.37 -12.72
N ASP A 54 -0.78 -7.00 -13.23
CA ASP A 54 -0.87 -7.94 -14.35
C ASP A 54 -0.03 -9.17 -14.04
N VAL A 55 -0.70 -10.26 -13.62
CA VAL A 55 -0.04 -11.54 -13.40
C VAL A 55 -0.14 -12.39 -14.67
N PRO A 56 0.99 -12.81 -15.26
CA PRO A 56 0.98 -13.62 -16.47
C PRO A 56 0.27 -14.95 -16.27
N GLU A 57 -0.46 -15.42 -17.29
CA GLU A 57 -1.23 -16.67 -17.21
C GLU A 57 -0.34 -17.88 -16.94
N GLU A 58 0.89 -17.89 -17.48
CA GLU A 58 1.87 -18.94 -17.23
C GLU A 58 2.23 -19.06 -15.74
N ALA A 59 2.24 -17.96 -14.99
CA ALA A 59 2.50 -17.98 -13.55
C ALA A 59 1.32 -18.60 -12.79
N LEU A 60 0.08 -18.35 -13.22
CA LEU A 60 -1.13 -18.95 -12.64
C LEU A 60 -1.23 -20.44 -12.94
N VAL A 61 -0.87 -20.85 -14.17
CA VAL A 61 -0.78 -22.26 -14.55
C VAL A 61 0.29 -22.98 -13.74
N ASP A 62 1.47 -22.38 -13.58
CA ASP A 62 2.53 -22.95 -12.74
C ASP A 62 2.09 -23.10 -11.28
N LEU A 63 1.46 -22.07 -10.71
CA LEU A 63 0.91 -22.10 -9.36
C LEU A 63 -0.05 -23.29 -9.18
N LYS A 64 -1.04 -23.43 -10.07
CA LYS A 64 -2.02 -24.54 -10.02
C LYS A 64 -1.34 -25.91 -10.13
N ARG A 65 -0.37 -26.04 -11.03
CA ARG A 65 0.43 -27.27 -11.19
C ARG A 65 1.15 -27.64 -9.89
N ARG A 66 1.78 -26.69 -9.21
CA ARG A 66 2.49 -26.93 -7.93
C ARG A 66 1.52 -27.33 -6.82
N ILE A 67 0.37 -26.66 -6.73
CA ILE A 67 -0.68 -26.99 -5.76
C ILE A 67 -1.16 -28.43 -5.96
N LEU A 68 -1.44 -28.86 -7.20
CA LEU A 68 -1.89 -30.21 -7.49
C LEU A 68 -0.82 -31.28 -7.25
N ALA A 69 0.46 -30.92 -7.36
CA ALA A 69 1.60 -31.80 -7.10
C ALA A 69 2.06 -31.81 -5.62
N THR A 70 1.26 -31.25 -4.69
CA THR A 70 1.65 -31.12 -3.28
C THR A 70 1.95 -32.48 -2.64
N ARG A 71 3.18 -32.67 -2.17
CA ARG A 71 3.55 -33.78 -1.28
C ARG A 71 3.21 -33.40 0.16
N TRP A 72 2.15 -33.98 0.69
CA TRP A 72 1.68 -33.70 2.04
C TRP A 72 2.61 -34.28 3.11
N PRO A 73 2.81 -33.58 4.25
CA PRO A 73 3.46 -34.16 5.41
C PRO A 73 2.55 -35.17 6.11
N ASP A 74 3.12 -35.89 7.08
CA ASP A 74 2.34 -36.69 8.02
C ASP A 74 1.40 -35.81 8.85
N LYS A 75 0.38 -36.46 9.40
CA LYS A 75 -0.58 -35.82 10.30
C LYS A 75 0.10 -35.36 11.59
N GLU A 76 -0.40 -34.27 12.17
CA GLU A 76 0.01 -33.75 13.48
C GLU A 76 -0.12 -34.81 14.59
N THR A 77 0.71 -34.72 15.64
CA THR A 77 0.67 -35.67 16.76
C THR A 77 -0.31 -35.26 17.88
N VAL A 78 -0.96 -34.11 17.74
CA VAL A 78 -1.86 -33.51 18.73
C VAL A 78 -3.25 -33.27 18.14
N GLY A 79 -4.28 -33.27 19.00
CA GLY A 79 -5.68 -33.03 18.58
C GLY A 79 -6.04 -31.55 18.42
N ASP A 80 -5.16 -30.63 18.79
CA ASP A 80 -5.39 -29.18 18.77
C ASP A 80 -4.45 -28.46 17.77
N ARG A 81 -4.30 -27.14 17.89
CA ARG A 81 -3.49 -26.29 16.99
C ARG A 81 -2.14 -25.88 17.57
N THR A 82 -1.70 -26.49 18.66
CA THR A 82 -0.43 -26.11 19.32
C THR A 82 0.80 -26.37 18.45
N GLN A 83 0.70 -27.27 17.46
CA GLN A 83 1.72 -27.54 16.44
C GLN A 83 1.48 -26.81 15.11
N GLY A 84 0.56 -25.86 15.05
CA GLY A 84 0.27 -25.07 13.84
C GLY A 84 -1.06 -25.40 13.16
N VAL A 85 -1.12 -25.21 11.85
CA VAL A 85 -2.34 -25.45 11.06
C VAL A 85 -2.55 -26.95 10.90
N GLN A 86 -3.71 -27.45 11.31
CA GLN A 86 -4.08 -28.85 11.18
C GLN A 86 -4.20 -29.25 9.70
N LEU A 87 -3.70 -30.44 9.36
CA LEU A 87 -3.70 -30.97 8.00
C LEU A 87 -5.12 -31.10 7.44
N ALA A 88 -6.06 -31.47 8.32
CA ALA A 88 -7.49 -31.56 7.98
C ALA A 88 -8.13 -30.22 7.59
N LYS A 89 -7.55 -29.08 8.01
CA LYS A 89 -8.00 -27.74 7.62
C LYS A 89 -7.26 -27.22 6.39
N LEU A 90 -5.98 -27.54 6.26
CA LEU A 90 -5.15 -27.05 5.15
C LEU A 90 -5.50 -27.73 3.83
N LYS A 91 -5.77 -29.05 3.82
CA LYS A 91 -6.07 -29.80 2.58
C LYS A 91 -7.25 -29.21 1.79
N PRO A 92 -8.45 -28.97 2.38
CA PRO A 92 -9.56 -28.38 1.65
C PRO A 92 -9.28 -26.96 1.17
N LEU A 93 -8.51 -26.17 1.93
CA LEU A 93 -8.15 -24.80 1.53
C LEU A 93 -7.25 -24.81 0.29
N VAL A 94 -6.23 -25.66 0.28
CA VAL A 94 -5.29 -25.80 -0.84
C VAL A 94 -5.99 -26.40 -2.06
N GLU A 95 -6.90 -27.36 -1.87
CA GLU A 95 -7.72 -27.91 -2.94
C GLU A 95 -8.60 -26.84 -3.59
N TYR A 96 -9.32 -26.05 -2.80
CA TYR A 96 -10.10 -24.93 -3.31
C TYR A 96 -9.21 -23.91 -4.04
N TRP A 97 -8.03 -23.59 -3.51
CA TRP A 97 -7.11 -22.67 -4.18
C TRP A 97 -6.65 -23.18 -5.55
N GLY A 98 -6.30 -24.48 -5.66
CA GLY A 98 -5.82 -25.06 -6.91
C GLY A 98 -6.89 -25.27 -7.97
N THR A 99 -8.15 -25.42 -7.57
CA THR A 99 -9.23 -25.88 -8.48
C THR A 99 -10.38 -24.89 -8.66
N GLY A 100 -10.71 -24.10 -7.64
CA GLY A 100 -11.92 -23.27 -7.60
C GLY A 100 -11.68 -21.77 -7.39
N TYR A 101 -10.53 -21.36 -6.85
CA TYR A 101 -10.22 -19.96 -6.64
C TYR A 101 -9.86 -19.26 -7.95
N ASP A 102 -10.47 -18.10 -8.18
CA ASP A 102 -10.28 -17.29 -9.37
C ASP A 102 -9.46 -16.05 -9.04
N TRP A 103 -8.16 -16.09 -9.39
CA TRP A 103 -7.24 -14.97 -9.23
C TRP A 103 -7.71 -13.72 -9.97
N ARG A 104 -8.29 -13.87 -11.16
CA ARG A 104 -8.68 -12.74 -12.01
C ARG A 104 -9.75 -11.88 -11.34
N LYS A 105 -10.55 -12.45 -10.42
CA LYS A 105 -11.49 -11.67 -9.60
C LYS A 105 -10.81 -10.72 -8.62
N VAL A 106 -9.73 -11.13 -7.95
CA VAL A 106 -9.03 -10.23 -7.02
C VAL A 106 -8.18 -9.22 -7.78
N GLU A 107 -7.57 -9.64 -8.89
CA GLU A 107 -6.84 -8.74 -9.79
C GLU A 107 -7.73 -7.62 -10.33
N ALA A 108 -8.93 -7.95 -10.83
CA ALA A 108 -9.91 -6.96 -11.28
C ALA A 108 -10.33 -6.00 -10.15
N LYS A 109 -10.50 -6.49 -8.92
CA LYS A 109 -10.84 -5.64 -7.76
C LYS A 109 -9.72 -4.67 -7.42
N LEU A 110 -8.46 -5.13 -7.44
CA LEU A 110 -7.31 -4.26 -7.22
C LEU A 110 -7.23 -3.20 -8.32
N ASN A 111 -7.33 -3.60 -9.58
CA ASN A 111 -7.24 -2.71 -10.74
C ASN A 111 -8.43 -1.75 -10.91
N ALA A 112 -9.52 -1.94 -10.16
CA ALA A 112 -10.60 -0.95 -10.06
C ALA A 112 -10.18 0.29 -9.25
N LEU A 113 -9.11 0.19 -8.46
CA LEU A 113 -8.56 1.32 -7.72
C LEU A 113 -7.52 2.08 -8.56
N PRO A 114 -7.46 3.42 -8.44
CA PRO A 114 -6.33 4.19 -8.97
C PRO A 114 -5.05 3.82 -8.22
N GLN A 115 -4.15 3.09 -8.89
CA GLN A 115 -2.88 2.64 -8.34
C GLN A 115 -1.71 3.31 -9.05
N PHE A 116 -0.64 3.53 -8.29
CA PHE A 116 0.55 4.23 -8.72
C PHE A 116 1.80 3.58 -8.16
N ILE A 117 2.93 3.89 -8.78
CA ILE A 117 4.26 3.53 -8.33
C ILE A 117 5.19 4.74 -8.51
N THR A 118 6.07 4.97 -7.55
CA THR A 118 7.10 6.03 -7.59
C THR A 118 8.34 5.53 -6.89
N GLU A 119 9.53 5.99 -7.31
CA GLU A 119 10.75 5.68 -6.60
C GLU A 119 10.94 6.69 -5.44
N ILE A 120 11.25 6.16 -4.26
CA ILE A 120 11.61 6.90 -3.04
C ILE A 120 12.84 6.21 -2.47
N ASP A 121 13.91 6.98 -2.26
CA ASP A 121 15.19 6.48 -1.73
C ASP A 121 15.74 5.25 -2.50
N GLY A 122 15.55 5.23 -3.83
CA GLY A 122 16.00 4.14 -4.71
C GLY A 122 15.13 2.89 -4.70
N LEU A 123 13.94 2.94 -4.09
CA LEU A 123 12.98 1.85 -4.04
C LEU A 123 11.64 2.24 -4.69
N ASP A 124 11.13 1.39 -5.54
CA ASP A 124 9.78 1.51 -6.09
C ASP A 124 8.73 1.25 -4.99
N ILE A 125 7.94 2.27 -4.66
CA ILE A 125 6.84 2.20 -3.68
C ILE A 125 5.51 2.21 -4.43
N GLN A 126 4.78 1.10 -4.34
CA GLN A 126 3.42 0.97 -4.88
C GLN A 126 2.40 1.48 -3.86
N PHE A 127 1.40 2.24 -4.34
CA PHE A 127 0.31 2.73 -3.51
C PHE A 127 -0.98 2.91 -4.31
N ALA A 128 -2.12 2.93 -3.61
CA ALA A 128 -3.40 3.37 -4.16
C ALA A 128 -3.74 4.75 -3.59
N HIS A 129 -4.27 5.65 -4.42
CA HIS A 129 -4.70 6.98 -4.00
C HIS A 129 -6.14 7.20 -4.48
N ILE A 130 -7.06 7.28 -3.52
CA ILE A 130 -8.50 7.36 -3.77
C ILE A 130 -8.99 8.72 -3.28
N ARG A 131 -9.40 9.57 -4.22
CA ARG A 131 -9.89 10.91 -3.91
C ARG A 131 -11.33 10.85 -3.40
N SER A 132 -11.60 11.42 -2.24
CA SER A 132 -12.97 11.70 -1.80
C SER A 132 -13.66 12.70 -2.74
N PRO A 133 -14.98 12.55 -2.99
CA PRO A 133 -15.79 13.60 -3.62
C PRO A 133 -16.02 14.82 -2.69
N HIS A 134 -15.75 14.70 -1.39
CA HIS A 134 -15.91 15.79 -0.42
C HIS A 134 -14.65 16.66 -0.38
N LYS A 135 -14.82 17.99 -0.58
CA LYS A 135 -13.70 18.94 -0.71
C LYS A 135 -12.84 19.06 0.54
N ASP A 136 -13.44 18.89 1.71
CA ASP A 136 -12.80 19.07 3.02
C ASP A 136 -12.40 17.73 3.67
N ALA A 137 -12.36 16.64 2.89
CA ALA A 137 -11.93 15.33 3.37
C ALA A 137 -10.50 15.38 3.92
N MET A 138 -10.24 14.65 5.01
CA MET A 138 -8.95 14.64 5.67
C MET A 138 -7.97 13.68 4.96
N PRO A 139 -6.74 14.10 4.61
CA PRO A 139 -5.68 13.19 4.20
C PRO A 139 -5.43 12.09 5.21
N MET A 140 -5.45 10.84 4.76
CA MET A 140 -5.07 9.69 5.59
C MET A 140 -4.19 8.70 4.83
N LEU A 141 -3.01 8.43 5.38
CA LEU A 141 -2.16 7.33 4.93
C LEU A 141 -2.50 6.07 5.72
N MET A 142 -2.85 4.99 5.02
CA MET A 142 -3.08 3.68 5.62
C MET A 142 -1.98 2.71 5.18
N THR A 143 -1.34 2.07 6.15
CA THR A 143 -0.28 1.08 5.92
C THR A 143 -0.71 -0.27 6.48
N HIS A 144 -0.57 -1.34 5.70
CA HIS A 144 -0.73 -2.70 6.21
C HIS A 144 0.52 -3.15 6.99
N GLY A 145 0.37 -4.21 7.76
CA GLY A 145 1.48 -4.84 8.48
C GLY A 145 1.99 -6.11 7.80
N TRP A 146 2.75 -6.90 8.56
CA TRP A 146 3.11 -8.27 8.22
C TRP A 146 2.18 -9.24 8.98
N PRO A 147 1.68 -10.33 8.37
CA PRO A 147 1.85 -10.81 6.99
C PRO A 147 0.74 -10.31 6.04
N GLY A 148 0.44 -9.01 6.08
CA GLY A 148 -0.69 -8.37 5.43
C GLY A 148 -0.42 -7.82 4.03
N SER A 149 -1.45 -7.18 3.45
CA SER A 149 -1.36 -6.46 2.17
C SER A 149 -2.49 -5.42 2.02
N ILE A 150 -2.42 -4.58 1.00
CA ILE A 150 -3.47 -3.61 0.65
C ILE A 150 -4.87 -4.24 0.47
N ILE A 151 -4.94 -5.55 0.20
CA ILE A 151 -6.21 -6.28 0.04
C ILE A 151 -7.09 -6.17 1.30
N GLU A 152 -6.47 -6.07 2.48
CA GLU A 152 -7.18 -5.93 3.76
C GLU A 152 -7.99 -4.63 3.86
N LEU A 153 -7.56 -3.60 3.13
CA LEU A 153 -8.13 -2.26 3.18
C LEU A 153 -9.30 -2.08 2.20
N LEU A 154 -9.48 -2.98 1.23
CA LEU A 154 -10.44 -2.80 0.12
C LEU A 154 -11.87 -2.50 0.57
N LYS A 155 -12.31 -3.12 1.68
CA LYS A 155 -13.70 -2.97 2.16
C LYS A 155 -13.97 -1.65 2.88
N VAL A 156 -12.94 -0.93 3.31
CA VAL A 156 -13.09 0.33 4.04
C VAL A 156 -12.90 1.56 3.15
N ILE A 157 -12.37 1.39 1.94
CA ILE A 157 -12.10 2.50 1.01
C ILE A 157 -13.36 3.31 0.74
N GLU A 158 -14.45 2.70 0.25
CA GLU A 158 -15.65 3.47 -0.13
C GLU A 158 -16.32 4.15 1.08
N PRO A 159 -16.54 3.48 2.23
CA PRO A 159 -17.10 4.15 3.40
C PRO A 159 -16.24 5.29 3.97
N LEU A 160 -14.90 5.21 3.82
CA LEU A 160 -14.00 6.27 4.27
C LEU A 160 -13.95 7.44 3.27
N THR A 161 -14.02 7.16 1.97
CA THR A 161 -13.88 8.19 0.93
C THR A 161 -15.19 8.87 0.59
N ASP A 162 -16.31 8.15 0.56
CA ASP A 162 -17.66 8.67 0.36
C ASP A 162 -18.60 8.20 1.50
N PRO A 163 -18.41 8.67 2.74
CA PRO A 163 -19.26 8.28 3.85
C PRO A 163 -20.75 8.57 3.59
N THR A 164 -21.08 9.57 2.77
CA THR A 164 -22.49 9.93 2.49
C THR A 164 -23.23 8.88 1.69
N ALA A 165 -22.55 8.16 0.79
CA ALA A 165 -23.11 7.00 0.09
C ALA A 165 -23.28 5.77 1.00
N HIS A 166 -22.63 5.76 2.16
CA HIS A 166 -22.58 4.63 3.10
C HIS A 166 -23.22 4.93 4.47
N GLY A 167 -24.04 5.98 4.57
CA GLY A 167 -24.81 6.31 5.78
C GLY A 167 -24.08 7.13 6.85
N GLY A 168 -22.88 7.61 6.55
CA GLY A 168 -22.11 8.57 7.36
C GLY A 168 -22.31 10.03 6.94
N LYS A 169 -21.48 10.93 7.47
CA LYS A 169 -21.51 12.36 7.15
C LYS A 169 -20.31 12.78 6.31
N ALA A 170 -20.47 13.83 5.52
CA ALA A 170 -19.38 14.39 4.70
C ALA A 170 -18.19 14.89 5.55
N GLU A 171 -18.42 15.34 6.80
CA GLU A 171 -17.37 15.79 7.72
C GLU A 171 -16.46 14.65 8.22
N ASP A 172 -16.88 13.40 8.05
CA ASP A 172 -16.13 12.20 8.43
C ASP A 172 -15.31 11.62 7.26
N ALA A 173 -15.27 12.30 6.10
CA ALA A 173 -14.62 11.81 4.89
C ALA A 173 -13.08 11.89 4.95
N PHE A 174 -12.43 10.94 4.30
CA PHE A 174 -10.98 10.86 4.10
C PHE A 174 -10.63 10.81 2.62
N HIS A 175 -9.47 11.36 2.24
CA HIS A 175 -8.92 11.22 0.89
C HIS A 175 -7.44 10.84 0.89
#